data_AF-A0A379M261-F1
#
_entry.id   AF-A0A379M261-F1
#
_cell.length_a   1.000
_cell.length_b   1.000
_cell.length_c   1.000
_cell.angle_alpha   90.00
_cell.angle_beta   90.00
_cell.angle_gamma   90.00
#
_symmetry.space_group_name_H-M   'P 1'
#
loop_
_entity.id
_entity.type
_entity.pdbx_description
1 polymer ?
#
loop_
_entity_poly.entity_id
_entity_poly.type
_entity_poly.pdbx_seq_one_letter_code
_entity_poly.pdbx_strand_id
1 'polypeptide(L)' 'MEERATTSEFVRGWRGRIGGFVAQDDGMSTAEYAIGTIAAAAFGAVLYTVVTGDSIVSALTGIVERALNTSV' A
#
# COMPACT_ATOMS: atom_id res chain seq x y z
N MET A 1 -15.70 -18.52 -20.12
CA MET A 1 -16.53 -18.11 -18.98
C MET A 1 -15.72 -18.32 -17.70
N GLU A 2 -14.52 -17.74 -17.62
CA GLU A 2 -13.54 -18.08 -16.59
C GLU A 2 -12.65 -16.86 -16.31
N GLU A 3 -12.15 -16.74 -15.07
CA GLU A 3 -11.13 -15.78 -14.60
C GLU A 3 -11.62 -14.46 -13.95
N ARG A 4 -12.46 -14.54 -12.90
CA ARG A 4 -12.73 -13.42 -11.98
C ARG A 4 -12.55 -13.80 -10.50
N ALA A 5 -11.39 -14.34 -10.13
CA ALA A 5 -11.15 -14.82 -8.76
C ALA A 5 -9.87 -14.30 -8.07
N THR A 6 -9.24 -13.22 -8.52
CA THR A 6 -7.84 -12.93 -8.06
C THR A 6 -7.72 -11.84 -6.99
N THR A 7 -8.59 -10.82 -6.95
CA THR A 7 -8.37 -9.64 -6.07
C THR A 7 -8.93 -9.80 -4.65
N SER A 8 -10.11 -10.40 -4.49
CA SER A 8 -10.80 -10.49 -3.20
C SER A 8 -10.14 -11.47 -2.24
N GLU A 9 -9.62 -12.59 -2.74
CA GLU A 9 -8.88 -13.58 -1.94
C GLU A 9 -7.55 -13.02 -1.45
N PHE A 10 -6.84 -12.25 -2.28
CA PHE A 10 -5.62 -11.55 -1.89
C PHE A 10 -5.88 -10.59 -0.72
N VAL A 11 -6.90 -9.72 -0.86
CA VAL A 11 -7.28 -8.76 0.20
C VAL A 11 -7.72 -9.48 1.47
N ARG A 12 -8.46 -10.59 1.36
CA ARG A 12 -8.94 -11.37 2.50
C ARG A 12 -7.78 -12.06 3.25
N GLY A 13 -6.84 -12.66 2.52
CA GLY A 13 -5.63 -13.26 3.10
C GLY A 13 -4.73 -12.23 3.77
N TRP A 14 -4.59 -11.05 3.17
CA TRP A 14 -3.78 -9.96 3.72
C TRP A 14 -4.39 -9.37 5.00
N ARG A 15 -5.72 -9.16 5.00
CA ARG A 15 -6.46 -8.66 6.17
C ARG A 15 -6.39 -9.63 7.36
N GLY A 16 -6.49 -10.93 7.13
CA GLY A 16 -6.35 -11.95 8.18
C GLY A 16 -4.95 -11.95 8.81
N ARG A 17 -3.91 -11.72 8.01
CA ARG A 17 -2.51 -11.73 8.47
C ARG A 17 -2.14 -10.50 9.30
N ILE A 18 -2.68 -9.33 8.95
CA ILE A 18 -2.44 -8.08 9.71
C ILE A 18 -3.25 -8.04 11.00
N GLY A 19 -4.49 -8.54 10.99
CA GLY A 19 -5.37 -8.53 12.18
C GLY A 19 -4.79 -9.25 13.39
N GLY A 20 -4.05 -10.35 13.19
CA GLY A 20 -3.38 -11.07 14.28
C GLY A 20 -2.19 -10.32 14.89
N PHE A 21 -1.54 -9.42 14.13
CA PHE A 21 -0.40 -8.64 14.60
C PHE A 21 -0.83 -7.48 15.52
N VAL A 22 -1.99 -6.88 15.25
CA VAL A 22 -2.53 -5.75 16.02
C VAL A 22 -3.02 -6.18 17.42
N ALA A 23 -3.41 -7.44 17.60
CA ALA A 23 -3.95 -7.96 18.87
C ALA A 23 -2.87 -8.34 19.92
N GLN A 24 -1.59 -8.03 19.69
CA GLN A 24 -0.46 -8.45 20.55
C GLN A 24 0.27 -7.27 21.24
N ASP A 25 -0.35 -6.09 21.31
CA ASP A 25 0.29 -4.86 21.83
C ASP A 25 0.56 -4.88 23.35
N ASP A 26 -0.19 -5.65 24.14
CA ASP A 26 -0.13 -5.69 25.62
C ASP A 26 1.12 -6.38 26.20
N GLY A 27 2.05 -6.86 25.36
CA GLY A 27 3.25 -7.59 25.80
C GLY A 27 4.55 -7.20 25.09
N MET A 28 4.56 -6.13 24.29
CA MET A 28 5.73 -5.75 23.51
C MET A 28 6.81 -5.01 24.33
N SER A 29 8.06 -5.39 24.11
CA SER A 29 9.26 -4.74 24.65
C SER A 29 9.53 -3.39 23.96
N THR A 30 10.22 -2.47 24.65
CA THR A 30 10.65 -1.17 24.10
C THR A 30 11.45 -1.31 22.81
N ALA A 31 12.25 -2.38 22.67
CA ALA A 31 13.00 -2.65 21.45
C ALA A 31 12.07 -2.96 20.26
N GLU A 32 10.95 -3.64 20.50
CA GLU A 32 9.99 -4.03 19.46
C GLU A 32 9.24 -2.81 18.91
N TYR A 33 8.87 -1.86 19.77
CA TYR A 33 8.30 -0.57 19.33
C TYR A 33 9.28 0.26 18.50
N ALA A 34 10.56 0.30 18.90
CA ALA A 34 11.58 1.02 18.15
C ALA A 34 11.76 0.41 16.75
N ILE A 35 11.84 -0.93 16.67
CA ILE A 35 11.93 -1.66 15.40
C ILE A 35 10.67 -1.45 14.57
N GLY A 36 9.47 -1.49 15.16
CA GLY A 36 8.21 -1.23 14.47
C GLY A 36 8.16 0.16 13.83
N THR A 37 8.64 1.17 14.55
CA THR A 37 8.73 2.55 14.03
C THR A 37 9.73 2.66 12.88
N ILE A 38 10.90 2.03 13.00
CA ILE A 38 11.92 2.00 11.93
C ILE A 38 11.37 1.29 10.69
N ALA A 39 10.71 0.15 10.87
CA ALA A 39 10.09 -0.61 9.79
C ALA A 39 9.01 0.23 9.07
N ALA A 40 8.15 0.92 9.83
CA ALA A 40 7.14 1.82 9.27
C ALA A 40 7.77 2.99 8.49
N ALA A 41 8.81 3.62 9.03
CA ALA A 41 9.51 4.71 8.37
C ALA A 41 10.22 4.26 7.07
N ALA A 42 10.89 3.10 7.10
CA ALA A 42 11.53 2.52 5.92
C ALA A 42 10.51 2.18 4.83
N PHE A 43 9.37 1.59 5.21
CA PHE A 43 8.28 1.34 4.28
C PHE A 43 7.70 2.64 3.70
N GLY A 44 7.53 3.67 4.53
CA GLY A 44 7.13 5.01 4.09
C GLY A 44 8.09 5.62 3.08
N ALA A 45 9.41 5.46 3.30
CA ALA A 45 10.42 5.91 2.36
C ALA A 45 10.30 5.19 1.00
N VAL A 46 10.11 3.86 1.00
CA VAL A 46 9.86 3.10 -0.22
C VAL A 46 8.59 3.60 -0.93
N LEU A 47 7.47 3.75 -0.22
CA LEU A 47 6.24 4.27 -0.81
C LEU A 47 6.42 5.68 -1.39
N TYR A 48 7.14 6.55 -0.70
CA TYR A 48 7.45 7.89 -1.20
C TYR A 48 8.19 7.80 -2.54
N THR A 49 9.23 6.97 -2.63
CA THR A 49 9.97 6.80 -3.90
C THR A 49 9.11 6.24 -5.03
N VAL A 50 8.19 5.32 -4.73
CA VAL A 50 7.27 4.77 -5.73
C VAL A 50 6.31 5.86 -6.23
N VAL A 51 5.66 6.57 -5.30
CA VAL A 51 4.65 7.58 -5.63
C VAL A 51 5.25 8.79 -6.33
N THR A 52 6.48 9.16 -5.98
CA THR A 52 7.21 10.28 -6.61
C THR A 52 8.02 9.88 -7.84
N GLY A 53 8.01 8.60 -8.22
CA GLY A 53 8.71 8.13 -9.40
C GLY A 53 8.08 8.61 -10.71
N ASP A 54 8.92 8.88 -11.71
CA ASP A 54 8.51 9.43 -13.02
C ASP A 54 7.40 8.62 -13.69
N SER A 55 7.40 7.30 -13.55
CA SER A 55 6.38 6.42 -14.15
C SER A 55 4.99 6.66 -13.57
N ILE A 56 4.89 6.88 -12.25
CA ILE A 56 3.60 7.10 -11.58
C ILE A 56 3.09 8.49 -11.88
N VAL A 57 3.95 9.50 -11.78
CA VAL A 57 3.61 10.89 -12.12
C VAL A 57 3.14 10.98 -13.56
N SER A 58 3.89 10.39 -14.50
CA SER A 58 3.53 10.40 -15.93
C SER A 58 2.21 9.68 -16.19
N ALA A 59 1.97 8.54 -15.55
CA ALA A 59 0.72 7.80 -15.68
C ALA A 59 -0.48 8.61 -15.16
N LEU A 60 -0.35 9.23 -13.98
CA LEU A 60 -1.40 10.06 -13.40
C LEU A 60 -1.67 11.30 -14.25
N THR A 61 -0.62 11.98 -14.71
CA THR A 61 -0.73 13.12 -15.65
C THR A 61 -1.47 12.71 -16.91
N GLY A 62 -1.12 11.58 -17.54
CA GLY A 62 -1.81 11.10 -18.74
C GLY A 62 -3.29 10.76 -18.49
N ILE A 63 -3.65 10.25 -17.31
CA ILE A 63 -5.05 10.04 -16.92
C ILE A 63 -5.78 11.38 -16.81
N VAL A 64 -5.19 12.37 -16.16
CA VAL A 64 -5.77 13.71 -16.00
C VAL A 64 -5.92 14.42 -17.35
N GLU A 65 -4.89 14.39 -18.20
CA GLU A 65 -4.94 14.94 -19.55
C GLU A 65 -6.04 14.30 -20.38
N ARG A 66 -6.18 12.97 -20.32
CA ARG A 66 -7.26 12.27 -21.03
C ARG A 66 -8.64 12.67 -20.51
N ALA A 67 -8.78 12.85 -19.21
CA ALA A 67 -10.02 13.31 -18.58
C ALA A 67 -10.37 14.75 -18.96
N LEU A 68 -9.38 15.62 -19.16
CA LEU A 68 -9.58 17.00 -19.59
C LEU A 68 -9.84 17.13 -21.10
N ASN A 69 -9.23 16.28 -21.92
CA ASN A 69 -9.41 16.30 -23.37
C ASN A 69 -10.62 15.49 -23.86
N THR A 70 -11.22 14.65 -23.01
CA THR A 70 -12.47 13.93 -23.33
C THR A 70 -13.74 14.76 -23.06
N SER A 71 -13.59 16.02 -22.63
CA SER A 71 -14.69 16.95 -22.37
C SER A 71 -14.69 18.12 -23.37
N VAL A 72 -14.71 17.84 -24.68
CA VAL A 72 -15.31 18.65 -25.75
C VAL A 72 -15.69 17.71 -26.89
#